data_AF-A0A0G0QPR2-F1
#
_entry.id   AF-A0A0G0QPR2-F1
#
_cell.length_a   1.000
_cell.length_b   1.000
_cell.length_c   1.000
_cell.angle_alpha   90.00
_cell.angle_beta   90.00
_cell.angle_gamma   90.00
#
_symmetry.space_group_name_H-M   'P 1'
#
loop_
_entity.id
_entity.type
_entity.pdbx_description
1 polymer ?
#
loop_
_entity_poly.entity_id
_entity_poly.type
_entity_poly.pdbx_seq_one_letter_code
_entity_poly.pdbx_strand_id
1 'polypeptide(L)'
;MGGKLPTQTYHDIAPQKANFEYLRNKLKLKQLEAKKSFAEKFPHVEKFLKEKGIDLSKLREHSAKIIGAGAIAGTLLLTPPSGAKSLPAASEVLEKIKAQKAEAPDVPQKLLVDTLTQALPAYPRPLTKPEEKNLEQVFQNVIEIPAKASLEGEHLNTTYGYIGAEQHLMRYPGDTMATHPKIPAGDEGMAPGRGAWGYFASTKSGLTPQLIETEKWYAVVQTLYLPDWVRRQPYLRDWYKYRKVLIVNTKNGNAVVAAIADSGPAAWTGKQFGGSPEVMEYLGGARYKKGAVVVFFVDDPENKVPLGPVEYNKVNVPLVALRNI
;
A
#
# COMPACT_ATOMS: atom_id res chain seq x y z
N MET A 1 55.00 -36.46 6.69
CA MET A 1 53.86 -35.77 6.05
C MET A 1 53.48 -34.58 6.93
N GLY A 2 53.56 -33.36 6.42
CA GLY A 2 53.21 -32.14 7.15
C GLY A 2 53.01 -31.00 6.16
N GLY A 3 51.84 -30.97 5.51
CA GLY A 3 51.50 -29.96 4.51
C GLY A 3 51.15 -28.62 5.18
N LYS A 4 51.80 -27.54 4.75
CA LYS A 4 51.44 -26.17 5.13
C LYS A 4 50.13 -25.79 4.44
N LEU A 5 49.17 -25.27 5.21
CA LEU A 5 47.94 -24.67 4.71
C LEU A 5 48.25 -23.35 3.97
N PRO A 6 47.51 -23.01 2.90
CA PRO A 6 47.78 -21.81 2.11
C PRO A 6 47.40 -20.54 2.89
N THR A 7 48.35 -19.61 2.97
CA THR A 7 48.22 -18.29 3.59
C THR A 7 47.18 -17.47 2.84
N GLN A 8 46.05 -17.14 3.48
CA GLN A 8 45.10 -16.16 2.94
C GLN A 8 45.76 -14.77 2.93
N THR A 9 46.06 -14.24 1.75
CA THR A 9 46.42 -12.84 1.57
C THR A 9 45.16 -11.99 1.74
N TYR A 10 44.91 -11.52 2.96
CA TYR A 10 44.03 -10.37 3.14
C TYR A 10 44.76 -9.15 2.58
N HIS A 11 44.23 -8.58 1.50
CA HIS A 11 44.65 -7.25 1.09
C HIS A 11 44.19 -6.27 2.18
N ASP A 12 45.13 -5.81 2.99
CA ASP A 12 44.94 -4.68 3.89
C ASP A 12 44.61 -3.44 3.04
N ILE A 13 43.31 -3.16 2.91
CA ILE A 13 42.86 -1.90 2.33
C ILE A 13 43.12 -0.83 3.39
N ALA A 14 44.23 -0.12 3.23
CA ALA A 14 44.59 1.01 4.06
C ALA A 14 43.38 1.96 4.25
N PRO A 15 42.89 2.18 5.47
CA PRO A 15 41.62 2.86 5.75
C PRO A 15 41.60 4.38 5.43
N GLN A 16 42.65 4.92 4.80
CA GLN A 16 42.80 6.36 4.57
C GLN A 16 42.61 6.85 3.12
N LYS A 17 42.08 6.04 2.18
CA LYS A 17 41.91 6.48 0.78
C LYS A 17 40.53 6.26 0.13
N ALA A 18 39.48 6.06 0.91
CA ALA A 18 38.11 6.05 0.40
C ALA A 18 37.35 7.31 0.85
N ASN A 19 37.79 8.49 0.39
CA ASN A 19 36.97 9.70 0.56
C ASN A 19 35.78 9.68 -0.43
N PHE A 20 34.74 10.45 -0.13
CA PHE A 20 33.53 10.51 -0.95
C PHE A 20 33.82 10.88 -2.41
N GLU A 21 34.75 11.80 -2.66
CA GLU A 21 35.11 12.21 -4.02
C GLU A 21 35.79 11.10 -4.82
N TYR A 22 36.67 10.32 -4.20
CA TYR A 22 37.34 9.19 -4.80
C TYR A 22 36.32 8.13 -5.22
N LEU A 23 35.37 7.79 -4.34
CA LEU A 23 34.29 6.86 -4.65
C LEU A 23 33.39 7.40 -5.78
N ARG A 24 33.01 8.68 -5.72
CA ARG A 24 32.20 9.33 -6.76
C ARG A 24 32.90 9.29 -8.12
N ASN A 25 34.19 9.60 -8.17
CA ASN A 25 34.97 9.60 -9.41
C ASN A 25 35.15 8.18 -9.97
N LYS A 26 35.40 7.20 -9.10
CA LYS A 26 35.49 5.78 -9.49
C LYS A 26 34.16 5.25 -10.04
N LEU A 27 33.04 5.65 -9.45
CA LEU A 27 31.70 5.30 -9.94
C LEU A 27 31.40 5.94 -11.30
N LYS A 28 31.78 7.21 -11.51
CA LYS A 28 31.63 7.87 -12.82
C LYS A 28 32.42 7.14 -13.91
N LEU A 29 33.67 6.76 -13.63
CA LEU A 29 34.50 6.01 -14.57
C LEU A 29 33.87 4.65 -14.91
N LYS A 30 33.39 3.91 -13.90
CA LYS A 30 32.69 2.64 -14.12
C LYS A 30 31.40 2.78 -14.91
N GLN A 31 30.65 3.87 -14.71
CA GLN A 31 29.45 4.17 -15.49
C GLN A 31 29.79 4.40 -16.98
N LEU A 32 30.86 5.14 -17.27
CA LEU A 32 31.31 5.38 -18.65
C LEU A 32 31.82 4.10 -19.32
N GLU A 33 32.60 3.28 -18.60
CA GLU A 33 33.05 1.97 -19.07
C GLU A 33 31.87 1.04 -19.40
N ALA A 34 30.86 0.98 -18.51
CA ALA A 34 29.67 0.18 -18.73
C ALA A 34 28.86 0.67 -19.94
N LYS A 35 28.70 2.00 -20.10
CA LYS A 35 28.03 2.60 -21.27
C LYS A 35 28.74 2.24 -22.57
N LYS A 36 30.07 2.36 -22.59
CA LYS A 36 30.90 2.00 -23.75
C LYS A 36 30.80 0.52 -24.08
N SER A 37 30.97 -0.35 -23.08
CA SER A 37 30.88 -1.81 -23.29
C SER A 37 29.49 -2.25 -23.76
N PHE A 38 28.43 -1.60 -23.29
CA PHE A 38 27.06 -1.86 -23.75
C PHE A 38 26.86 -1.45 -25.21
N ALA A 39 27.32 -0.25 -25.59
CA ALA A 39 27.28 0.25 -26.96
C ALA A 39 28.02 -0.68 -27.93
N GLU A 40 29.20 -1.17 -27.53
CA GLU A 40 30.02 -2.08 -28.33
C GLU A 40 29.37 -3.46 -28.49
N LYS A 41 28.76 -4.00 -27.44
CA LYS A 41 28.14 -5.34 -27.47
C LYS A 41 26.74 -5.34 -28.11
N PHE A 42 26.00 -4.24 -28.00
CA PHE A 42 24.60 -4.15 -28.41
C PHE A 42 24.30 -2.87 -29.22
N PRO A 43 24.96 -2.68 -30.38
CA PRO A 43 24.86 -1.44 -31.16
C PRO A 43 23.43 -1.16 -31.68
N HIS A 44 22.67 -2.21 -32.01
CA HIS A 44 21.28 -2.09 -32.45
C HIS A 44 20.35 -1.60 -31.32
N VAL A 45 20.61 -2.01 -30.07
CA VAL A 45 19.83 -1.57 -28.90
C VAL A 45 20.14 -0.13 -28.54
N GLU A 46 21.41 0.27 -28.60
CA GLU A 46 21.79 1.66 -28.36
C GLU A 46 21.13 2.60 -29.36
N LYS A 47 21.09 2.22 -30.65
CA LYS A 47 20.41 2.99 -31.69
C LYS A 47 18.91 3.14 -31.40
N PHE A 48 18.23 2.03 -31.09
CA PHE A 48 16.81 2.04 -30.72
C PHE A 48 16.51 2.95 -29.52
N LEU A 49 17.34 2.89 -28.48
CA LEU A 49 17.15 3.71 -27.28
C LEU A 49 17.36 5.20 -27.56
N LYS A 50 18.35 5.55 -28.38
CA LYS A 50 18.58 6.94 -28.82
C LYS A 50 17.42 7.47 -29.66
N GLU A 51 16.89 6.68 -30.59
CA GLU A 51 15.72 7.04 -31.41
C GLU A 51 14.46 7.27 -30.55
N LYS A 52 14.35 6.57 -29.41
CA LYS A 52 13.27 6.75 -28.44
C LYS A 52 13.55 7.85 -27.40
N GLY A 53 14.64 8.60 -27.53
CA GLY A 53 15.01 9.67 -26.59
C GLY A 53 15.41 9.18 -25.20
N ILE A 54 15.75 7.90 -25.05
CA ILE A 54 16.11 7.29 -23.76
C ILE A 54 17.62 7.35 -23.60
N ASP A 55 18.10 8.15 -22.65
CA ASP A 55 19.50 8.17 -22.28
C ASP A 55 19.82 7.07 -21.24
N LEU A 56 20.71 6.15 -21.62
CA LEU A 56 21.27 5.11 -20.76
C LEU A 56 21.84 5.68 -19.44
N SER A 57 22.33 6.93 -19.44
CA SER A 57 22.87 7.56 -18.22
C SER A 57 21.78 7.89 -17.19
N LYS A 58 20.57 8.16 -17.67
CA LYS A 58 19.35 8.39 -16.89
C LYS A 58 18.51 7.13 -16.74
N LEU A 59 19.02 5.98 -17.21
CA LEU A 59 18.27 4.73 -17.14
C LEU A 59 17.92 4.43 -15.70
N ARG A 60 18.72 4.79 -14.68
CA ARG A 60 18.38 4.60 -13.26
C ARG A 60 17.12 5.36 -12.83
N GLU A 61 16.89 6.56 -13.37
CA GLU A 61 15.67 7.35 -13.18
C GLU A 61 14.49 6.73 -13.92
N HIS A 62 14.72 6.11 -15.08
CA HIS A 62 13.70 5.40 -15.88
C HIS A 62 13.49 3.92 -15.50
N SER A 63 14.42 3.30 -14.76
CA SER A 63 14.51 1.84 -14.59
C SER A 63 13.99 1.34 -13.27
N ALA A 64 13.75 2.22 -12.28
CA ALA A 64 12.84 1.86 -11.19
C ALA A 64 11.47 1.40 -11.74
N LYS A 65 11.01 2.00 -12.85
CA LYS A 65 9.78 1.62 -13.55
C LYS A 65 9.97 0.43 -14.51
N ILE A 66 11.10 0.32 -15.21
CA ILE A 66 11.32 -0.68 -16.28
C ILE A 66 11.98 -1.99 -15.80
N ILE A 67 12.97 -1.94 -14.89
CA ILE A 67 13.61 -3.16 -14.34
C ILE A 67 12.64 -3.92 -13.43
N GLY A 68 11.78 -3.20 -12.70
CA GLY A 68 10.67 -3.80 -11.96
C GLY A 68 9.72 -4.59 -12.87
N ALA A 69 9.41 -4.08 -14.06
CA ALA A 69 8.53 -4.78 -15.00
C ALA A 69 9.20 -5.98 -15.69
N GLY A 70 10.48 -5.86 -16.09
CA GLY A 70 11.19 -6.90 -16.86
C GLY A 70 11.64 -8.11 -16.04
N ALA A 71 12.13 -7.90 -14.80
CA ALA A 71 12.57 -8.99 -13.95
C ALA A 71 11.39 -9.84 -13.43
N ILE A 72 10.23 -9.22 -13.20
CA ILE A 72 9.00 -9.90 -12.76
C ILE A 72 8.43 -10.76 -13.89
N ALA A 73 8.43 -10.26 -15.13
CA ALA A 73 7.96 -11.03 -16.29
C ALA A 73 8.84 -12.27 -16.58
N GLY A 74 10.17 -12.13 -16.49
CA GLY A 74 11.10 -13.22 -16.77
C GLY A 74 11.11 -14.34 -15.71
N THR A 75 10.84 -14.01 -14.44
CA THR A 75 10.74 -15.01 -13.37
C THR A 75 9.40 -15.75 -13.38
N LEU A 76 8.30 -15.06 -13.68
CA LEU A 76 6.97 -15.68 -13.85
C LEU A 76 6.93 -16.71 -14.99
N LEU A 77 7.70 -16.51 -16.06
CA LEU A 77 7.73 -17.43 -17.21
C LEU A 77 8.57 -18.71 -16.97
N LEU A 78 9.42 -18.75 -15.94
CA LEU A 78 10.41 -19.82 -15.76
C LEU A 78 10.25 -20.63 -14.47
N THR A 79 9.23 -20.36 -13.65
CA THR A 79 8.96 -21.17 -12.45
C THR A 79 7.83 -22.17 -12.72
N PRO A 80 8.09 -23.49 -12.72
CA PRO A 80 7.02 -24.47 -12.80
C PRO A 80 6.20 -24.46 -11.48
N PRO A 81 4.86 -24.40 -11.52
CA PRO A 81 4.05 -24.37 -10.31
C PRO A 81 4.03 -25.76 -9.68
N SER A 82 4.81 -25.94 -8.61
CA SER A 82 4.74 -27.15 -7.78
C SER A 82 4.10 -26.78 -6.44
N GLY A 83 2.83 -27.13 -6.26
CA GLY A 83 2.21 -27.28 -4.93
C GLY A 83 1.35 -26.13 -4.37
N ALA A 84 1.11 -25.04 -5.09
CA ALA A 84 0.11 -24.06 -4.69
C ALA A 84 -1.22 -24.35 -5.40
N LYS A 85 -2.36 -24.25 -4.69
CA LYS A 85 -3.68 -24.13 -5.35
C LYS A 85 -3.54 -23.03 -6.41
N SER A 86 -3.69 -23.39 -7.69
CA SER A 86 -3.57 -22.47 -8.82
C SER A 86 -4.56 -21.33 -8.60
N LEU A 87 -4.06 -20.16 -8.21
CA LEU A 87 -4.85 -18.95 -8.27
C LEU A 87 -5.17 -18.73 -9.75
N PRO A 88 -6.44 -18.45 -10.11
CA PRO A 88 -6.77 -18.15 -11.50
C PRO A 88 -5.87 -17.03 -12.01
N ALA A 89 -5.41 -17.16 -13.24
CA ALA A 89 -4.58 -16.12 -13.85
C ALA A 89 -5.36 -14.80 -13.82
N ALA A 90 -4.69 -13.68 -13.56
CA ALA A 90 -5.33 -12.37 -13.54
C ALA A 90 -6.20 -12.09 -14.78
N SER A 91 -5.79 -12.63 -15.94
CA SER A 91 -6.57 -12.61 -17.18
C SER A 91 -7.89 -13.37 -17.09
N GLU A 92 -7.94 -14.52 -16.43
CA GLU A 92 -9.19 -15.28 -16.23
C GLU A 92 -10.14 -14.56 -15.28
N VAL A 93 -9.60 -13.92 -14.23
CA VAL A 93 -10.38 -13.06 -13.33
C VAL A 93 -10.92 -11.86 -14.11
N LEU A 94 -10.09 -11.21 -14.93
CA LEU A 94 -10.49 -10.11 -15.80
C LEU A 94 -11.57 -10.51 -16.81
N GLU A 95 -11.44 -11.66 -17.46
CA GLU A 95 -12.43 -12.15 -18.42
C GLU A 95 -13.75 -12.51 -17.71
N LYS A 96 -13.71 -13.10 -16.51
CA LYS A 96 -14.91 -13.29 -15.68
C LYS A 96 -15.55 -11.96 -15.27
N ILE A 97 -14.76 -10.97 -14.87
CA ILE A 97 -15.25 -9.63 -14.51
C ILE A 97 -15.93 -8.98 -15.72
N LYS A 98 -15.30 -9.04 -16.91
CA LYS A 98 -15.87 -8.47 -18.14
C LYS A 98 -17.15 -9.17 -18.57
N ALA A 99 -17.16 -10.51 -18.54
CA ALA A 99 -18.34 -11.31 -18.90
C ALA A 99 -19.50 -11.05 -17.94
N GLN A 100 -19.25 -10.97 -16.63
CA GLN A 100 -20.29 -10.72 -15.64
C GLN A 100 -20.79 -9.28 -15.60
N LYS A 101 -19.92 -8.27 -15.85
CA LYS A 101 -20.34 -6.87 -16.03
C LYS A 101 -21.30 -6.70 -17.23
N ALA A 102 -21.24 -7.59 -18.22
CA ALA A 102 -22.13 -7.55 -19.39
C ALA A 102 -23.53 -8.14 -19.12
N GLU A 103 -23.69 -9.01 -18.12
CA GLU A 103 -24.94 -9.76 -17.89
C GLU A 103 -25.81 -9.18 -16.75
N ALA A 104 -25.24 -8.47 -15.76
CA ALA A 104 -26.04 -7.77 -14.75
C ALA A 104 -25.30 -6.59 -14.09
N PRO A 105 -25.96 -5.44 -13.83
CA PRO A 105 -25.31 -4.26 -13.23
C PRO A 105 -25.08 -4.36 -11.71
N ASP A 106 -25.82 -5.19 -10.99
CA ASP A 106 -25.77 -5.34 -9.51
C ASP A 106 -24.64 -6.28 -9.00
N VAL A 107 -23.69 -6.64 -9.87
CA VAL A 107 -22.69 -7.70 -9.66
C VAL A 107 -21.37 -7.30 -8.96
N PRO A 108 -20.88 -6.04 -8.97
CA PRO A 108 -19.51 -5.72 -8.54
C PRO A 108 -19.13 -6.21 -7.14
N GLN A 109 -19.99 -6.03 -6.13
CA GLN A 109 -19.70 -6.42 -4.74
C GLN A 109 -19.69 -7.93 -4.55
N LYS A 110 -20.64 -8.66 -5.14
CA LYS A 110 -20.66 -10.13 -5.06
C LYS A 110 -19.42 -10.72 -5.74
N LEU A 111 -19.10 -10.24 -6.93
CA LEU A 111 -17.90 -10.62 -7.67
C LEU A 111 -16.63 -10.32 -6.88
N LEU A 112 -16.55 -9.17 -6.21
CA LEU A 112 -15.44 -8.84 -5.32
C LEU A 112 -15.32 -9.86 -4.19
N VAL A 113 -16.42 -10.13 -3.46
CA VAL A 113 -16.43 -11.07 -2.33
C VAL A 113 -16.06 -12.49 -2.78
N ASP A 114 -16.62 -12.96 -3.89
CA ASP A 114 -16.31 -14.28 -4.45
C ASP A 114 -14.83 -14.38 -4.86
N THR A 115 -14.30 -13.33 -5.49
CA THR A 115 -12.89 -13.25 -5.88
C THR A 115 -11.98 -13.23 -4.66
N LEU A 116 -12.30 -12.43 -3.63
CA LEU A 116 -11.54 -12.36 -2.38
C LEU A 116 -11.58 -13.71 -1.65
N THR A 117 -12.73 -14.39 -1.62
CA THR A 117 -12.87 -15.71 -0.98
C THR A 117 -12.01 -16.77 -1.65
N GLN A 118 -11.83 -16.69 -2.97
CA GLN A 118 -10.97 -17.60 -3.74
C GLN A 118 -9.49 -17.24 -3.64
N ALA A 119 -9.17 -15.94 -3.60
CA ALA A 119 -7.81 -15.44 -3.65
C ALA A 119 -7.12 -15.39 -2.28
N LEU A 120 -7.89 -15.19 -1.21
CA LEU A 120 -7.34 -15.04 0.14
C LEU A 120 -7.23 -16.39 0.87
N PRO A 121 -6.24 -16.53 1.77
CA PRO A 121 -6.21 -17.66 2.68
C PRO A 121 -7.38 -17.62 3.66
N ALA A 122 -7.79 -18.79 4.15
CA ALA A 122 -8.93 -18.95 5.05
C ALA A 122 -8.82 -18.12 6.34
N TYR A 123 -7.59 -17.83 6.80
CA TYR A 123 -7.31 -17.00 7.95
C TYR A 123 -6.32 -15.89 7.59
N PRO A 124 -6.44 -14.69 8.20
CA PRO A 124 -5.49 -13.61 7.99
C PRO A 124 -4.04 -14.01 8.26
N ARG A 125 -3.20 -13.80 7.26
CA ARG A 125 -1.74 -13.94 7.29
C ARG A 125 -1.13 -12.94 6.28
N PRO A 126 0.18 -12.63 6.40
CA PRO A 126 0.88 -11.94 5.34
C PRO A 126 0.64 -12.60 3.97
N LEU A 127 0.27 -11.78 2.99
CA LEU A 127 0.11 -12.21 1.61
C LEU A 127 1.47 -12.29 0.93
N THR A 128 1.58 -13.19 -0.03
CA THR A 128 2.73 -13.27 -0.93
C THR A 128 2.63 -12.18 -1.99
N LYS A 129 3.76 -11.76 -2.56
CA LYS A 129 3.77 -10.74 -3.63
C LYS A 129 2.85 -11.08 -4.82
N PRO A 130 2.73 -12.34 -5.28
CA PRO A 130 1.76 -12.69 -6.33
C PRO A 130 0.31 -12.53 -5.89
N GLU A 131 -0.05 -12.90 -4.65
CA GLU A 131 -1.39 -12.68 -4.10
C GLU A 131 -1.70 -11.19 -4.03
N GLU A 132 -0.77 -10.39 -3.51
CA GLU A 132 -0.90 -8.93 -3.46
C GLU A 132 -1.09 -8.33 -4.86
N LYS A 133 -0.27 -8.77 -5.83
CA LYS A 133 -0.32 -8.23 -7.18
C LYS A 133 -1.63 -8.56 -7.90
N ASN A 134 -2.20 -9.73 -7.64
CA ASN A 134 -3.52 -10.10 -8.14
C ASN A 134 -4.58 -9.17 -7.54
N LEU A 135 -4.55 -8.94 -6.22
CA LEU A 135 -5.49 -8.05 -5.55
C LEU A 135 -5.40 -6.59 -6.02
N GLU A 136 -4.20 -6.06 -6.31
CA GLU A 136 -4.05 -4.72 -6.92
C GLU A 136 -4.87 -4.60 -8.21
N GLN A 137 -4.85 -5.64 -9.04
CA GLN A 137 -5.61 -5.67 -10.29
C GLN A 137 -7.11 -5.80 -10.02
N VAL A 138 -7.52 -6.65 -9.08
CA VAL A 138 -8.93 -6.77 -8.69
C VAL A 138 -9.48 -5.42 -8.24
N PHE A 139 -8.79 -4.71 -7.34
CA PHE A 139 -9.25 -3.42 -6.83
C PHE A 139 -9.31 -2.36 -7.94
N GLN A 140 -8.30 -2.30 -8.81
CA GLN A 140 -8.31 -1.37 -9.93
C GLN A 140 -9.50 -1.61 -10.89
N ASN A 141 -9.89 -2.87 -11.11
CA ASN A 141 -10.90 -3.22 -12.13
C ASN A 141 -12.34 -3.27 -11.59
N VAL A 142 -12.49 -3.57 -10.29
CA VAL A 142 -13.81 -3.72 -9.65
C VAL A 142 -14.17 -2.48 -8.83
N ILE A 143 -13.23 -1.96 -8.05
CA ILE A 143 -13.43 -0.83 -7.13
C ILE A 143 -13.04 0.50 -7.81
N GLU A 144 -12.29 0.44 -8.91
CA GLU A 144 -11.80 1.61 -9.67
C GLU A 144 -10.87 2.52 -8.87
N ILE A 145 -10.23 1.96 -7.84
CA ILE A 145 -9.23 2.64 -7.02
C ILE A 145 -7.84 2.08 -7.35
N PRO A 146 -6.84 2.94 -7.64
CA PRO A 146 -5.47 2.52 -7.92
C PRO A 146 -4.76 2.09 -6.63
N ALA A 147 -5.09 0.89 -6.16
CA ALA A 147 -4.53 0.33 -4.94
C ALA A 147 -3.19 -0.38 -5.18
N LYS A 148 -2.23 -0.21 -4.26
CA LYS A 148 -0.88 -0.79 -4.31
C LYS A 148 -0.52 -1.44 -2.97
N ALA A 149 0.05 -2.64 -3.00
CA ALA A 149 0.59 -3.25 -1.79
C ALA A 149 1.86 -2.50 -1.36
N SER A 150 2.73 -2.16 -2.32
CA SER A 150 3.91 -1.34 -2.11
C SER A 150 3.83 -0.04 -2.90
N LEU A 151 4.10 1.09 -2.25
CA LEU A 151 4.07 2.41 -2.87
C LEU A 151 5.38 3.14 -2.54
N GLU A 152 6.04 3.72 -3.55
CA GLU A 152 7.29 4.50 -3.39
C GLU A 152 8.43 3.78 -2.63
N GLY A 153 8.42 2.44 -2.61
CA GLY A 153 9.41 1.63 -1.91
C GLY A 153 9.02 1.23 -0.48
N GLU A 154 7.87 1.68 0.02
CA GLU A 154 7.33 1.32 1.33
C GLU A 154 6.21 0.27 1.21
N HIS A 155 6.05 -0.54 2.26
CA HIS A 155 5.10 -1.64 2.35
C HIS A 155 4.65 -1.81 3.81
N LEU A 156 3.38 -2.16 4.04
CA LEU A 156 2.84 -2.45 5.38
C LEU A 156 3.36 -3.79 5.89
N ASN A 157 3.45 -4.01 7.21
CA ASN A 157 3.89 -5.31 7.75
C ASN A 157 3.05 -6.50 7.25
N THR A 158 1.78 -6.24 6.92
CA THR A 158 0.89 -7.14 6.17
C THR A 158 -0.14 -6.30 5.42
N THR A 159 -0.69 -6.86 4.33
CA THR A 159 -1.82 -6.32 3.57
C THR A 159 -3.12 -7.09 3.81
N TYR A 160 -3.08 -8.19 4.58
CA TYR A 160 -4.26 -8.94 5.03
C TYR A 160 -4.16 -9.21 6.53
N GLY A 161 -5.19 -8.80 7.28
CA GLY A 161 -5.13 -8.77 8.74
C GLY A 161 -6.49 -8.51 9.37
N TYR A 162 -6.51 -8.49 10.70
CA TYR A 162 -7.69 -8.05 11.45
C TYR A 162 -7.65 -6.54 11.68
N ILE A 163 -8.75 -5.88 11.36
CA ILE A 163 -9.05 -4.52 11.81
C ILE A 163 -9.85 -4.56 13.10
N GLY A 164 -9.71 -3.55 13.94
CA GLY A 164 -10.64 -3.29 15.03
C GLY A 164 -10.99 -1.82 15.17
N ALA A 165 -12.00 -1.56 16.00
CA ALA A 165 -12.41 -0.20 16.31
C ALA A 165 -11.39 0.48 17.23
N GLU A 166 -11.09 1.72 16.87
CA GLU A 166 -10.23 2.65 17.58
C GLU A 166 -11.08 3.84 18.06
N GLN A 167 -10.55 4.59 19.01
CA GLN A 167 -11.21 5.76 19.59
C GLN A 167 -10.90 7.03 18.80
N HIS A 168 -11.82 7.99 18.77
CA HIS A 168 -11.60 9.30 18.14
C HIS A 168 -10.30 9.96 18.59
N LEU A 169 -9.61 10.58 17.63
CA LEU A 169 -8.31 11.23 17.89
C LEU A 169 -8.49 12.72 18.16
N MET A 170 -7.66 13.26 19.04
CA MET A 170 -7.68 14.70 19.34
C MET A 170 -7.26 15.50 18.11
N ARG A 171 -8.17 16.33 17.59
CA ARG A 171 -7.88 17.14 16.39
C ARG A 171 -7.06 18.38 16.71
N TYR A 172 -7.21 18.95 17.91
CA TYR A 172 -6.48 20.13 18.40
C TYR A 172 -6.45 20.16 19.94
N PRO A 173 -5.61 21.00 20.58
CA PRO A 173 -5.61 21.13 22.03
C PRO A 173 -6.98 21.56 22.59
N GLY A 174 -7.55 20.77 23.50
CA GLY A 174 -8.87 21.03 24.09
C GLY A 174 -10.06 20.52 23.27
N ASP A 175 -9.82 19.71 22.23
CA ASP A 175 -10.89 18.98 21.53
C ASP A 175 -11.56 17.95 22.45
N THR A 176 -12.86 17.72 22.26
CA THR A 176 -13.67 16.85 23.14
C THR A 176 -14.68 16.07 22.31
N MET A 177 -15.25 14.97 22.83
CA MET A 177 -16.30 14.22 22.13
C MET A 177 -17.51 15.07 21.70
N ALA A 178 -17.77 16.22 22.33
CA ALA A 178 -18.90 17.08 21.96
C ALA A 178 -18.79 17.67 20.53
N THR A 179 -17.58 17.71 19.96
CA THR A 179 -17.29 18.27 18.64
C THR A 179 -17.04 17.18 17.59
N HIS A 180 -17.18 15.89 17.94
CA HIS A 180 -17.02 14.75 17.05
C HIS A 180 -18.38 14.25 16.54
N PRO A 181 -18.44 13.63 15.35
CA PRO A 181 -19.66 13.00 14.88
C PRO A 181 -20.12 11.93 15.86
N LYS A 182 -21.41 11.94 16.22
CA LYS A 182 -21.97 10.90 17.08
C LYS A 182 -22.33 9.70 16.25
N ILE A 183 -21.82 8.53 16.62
CA ILE A 183 -22.30 7.27 16.05
C ILE A 183 -23.51 6.79 16.87
N PRO A 184 -24.66 6.49 16.22
CA PRO A 184 -25.91 6.18 16.92
C PRO A 184 -25.82 5.04 17.93
N ALA A 185 -24.91 4.09 17.73
CA ALA A 185 -24.65 3.00 18.66
C ALA A 185 -23.18 2.55 18.59
N GLY A 186 -22.50 2.46 19.74
CA GLY A 186 -21.17 1.86 19.82
C GLY A 186 -20.00 2.79 19.52
N ASP A 187 -20.14 4.09 19.73
CA ASP A 187 -19.04 5.06 19.74
C ASP A 187 -17.96 4.64 20.76
N GLU A 188 -16.70 4.57 20.33
CA GLU A 188 -15.56 4.14 21.14
C GLU A 188 -15.02 5.27 22.04
N GLY A 189 -15.61 6.47 21.93
CA GLY A 189 -15.24 7.64 22.70
C GLY A 189 -13.91 8.24 22.22
N MET A 190 -13.27 9.00 23.11
CA MET A 190 -12.04 9.72 22.83
C MET A 190 -10.82 8.92 23.27
N ALA A 191 -9.78 8.91 22.44
CA ALA A 191 -8.48 8.41 22.86
C ALA A 191 -7.97 9.21 24.08
N PRO A 192 -7.39 8.55 25.10
CA PRO A 192 -6.86 9.23 26.28
C PRO A 192 -5.61 10.07 25.99
N GLY A 193 -4.94 9.78 24.86
CA GLY A 193 -3.72 10.46 24.43
C GLY A 193 -3.87 11.08 23.05
N ARG A 194 -2.77 11.68 22.60
CA ARG A 194 -2.63 12.10 21.19
C ARG A 194 -2.28 10.86 20.37
N GLY A 195 -2.78 10.78 19.14
CA GLY A 195 -2.29 9.80 18.17
C GLY A 195 -0.79 10.00 17.92
N ALA A 196 -0.14 9.02 17.31
CA ALA A 196 1.28 8.97 17.00
C ALA A 196 1.78 10.20 16.23
N TRP A 197 0.90 10.86 15.48
CA TRP A 197 1.22 12.05 14.69
C TRP A 197 0.94 13.38 15.41
N GLY A 198 0.49 13.34 16.67
CA GLY A 198 0.11 14.50 17.46
C GLY A 198 -1.32 14.97 17.15
N TYR A 199 -1.55 16.28 17.28
CA TYR A 199 -2.79 16.90 16.86
C TYR A 199 -2.84 17.06 15.33
N PHE A 200 -4.05 17.10 14.77
CA PHE A 200 -4.27 17.39 13.36
C PHE A 200 -4.00 18.86 13.06
N ALA A 201 -4.38 19.76 13.98
CA ALA A 201 -4.13 21.19 13.95
C ALA A 201 -3.56 21.69 15.28
N SER A 202 -2.72 22.72 15.23
CA SER A 202 -2.13 23.33 16.44
C SER A 202 -3.15 24.08 17.31
N THR A 203 -4.26 24.52 16.71
CA THR A 203 -5.35 25.25 17.39
C THR A 203 -6.70 24.87 16.79
N LYS A 204 -7.78 25.20 17.50
CA LYS A 204 -9.16 25.05 16.98
C LYS A 204 -9.38 25.85 15.68
N SER A 205 -8.84 27.07 15.60
CA SER A 205 -8.96 27.92 14.41
C SER A 205 -8.18 27.41 13.21
N GLY A 206 -7.13 26.62 13.43
CA GLY A 206 -6.35 25.96 12.37
C GLY A 206 -6.97 24.65 11.87
N LEU A 207 -8.08 24.19 12.46
CA LEU A 207 -8.75 22.97 12.04
C LEU A 207 -9.52 23.21 10.73
N THR A 208 -9.06 22.59 9.65
CA THR A 208 -9.71 22.69 8.33
C THR A 208 -10.74 21.57 8.12
N PRO A 209 -11.71 21.73 7.20
CA PRO A 209 -12.63 20.66 6.83
C PRO A 209 -11.91 19.37 6.38
N GLN A 210 -10.77 19.52 5.69
CA GLN A 210 -9.96 18.38 5.27
C GLN A 210 -9.42 17.61 6.48
N LEU A 211 -8.92 18.30 7.51
CA LEU A 211 -8.43 17.65 8.72
C LEU A 211 -9.55 16.97 9.53
N ILE A 212 -10.77 17.51 9.49
CA ILE A 212 -11.96 16.87 10.07
C ILE A 212 -12.25 15.56 9.33
N GLU A 213 -12.26 15.58 7.99
CA GLU A 213 -12.47 14.36 7.20
C GLU A 213 -11.31 13.35 7.36
N THR A 214 -10.07 13.82 7.51
CA THR A 214 -8.91 12.95 7.79
C THR A 214 -9.08 12.20 9.11
N GLU A 215 -9.57 12.85 10.15
CA GLU A 215 -9.84 12.19 11.44
C GLU A 215 -11.08 11.29 11.33
N LYS A 216 -12.19 11.78 10.79
CA LYS A 216 -13.39 10.98 10.57
C LYS A 216 -13.10 9.67 9.81
N TRP A 217 -12.24 9.72 8.80
CA TRP A 217 -11.85 8.57 7.99
C TRP A 217 -10.40 8.17 8.23
N TYR A 218 -9.97 8.04 9.48
CA TYR A 218 -8.61 7.57 9.75
C TYR A 218 -8.49 6.04 9.81
N ALA A 219 -7.30 5.58 9.45
CA ALA A 219 -6.80 4.24 9.66
C ALA A 219 -5.58 4.26 10.59
N VAL A 220 -5.37 3.14 11.26
CA VAL A 220 -4.19 2.88 12.08
C VAL A 220 -3.44 1.69 11.48
N VAL A 221 -2.14 1.84 11.31
CA VAL A 221 -1.27 0.76 10.85
C VAL A 221 -0.06 0.62 11.77
N GLN A 222 0.48 -0.59 11.81
CA GLN A 222 1.52 -1.02 12.75
C GLN A 222 2.93 -0.46 12.43
N THR A 223 3.08 0.84 12.20
CA THR A 223 4.36 1.41 11.76
C THR A 223 5.51 1.15 12.73
N LEU A 224 5.21 1.07 14.04
CA LEU A 224 6.19 0.79 15.08
C LEU A 224 6.85 -0.61 14.99
N TYR A 225 6.26 -1.51 14.19
CA TYR A 225 6.78 -2.85 13.92
C TYR A 225 7.43 -2.97 12.53
N LEU A 226 7.57 -1.88 11.77
CA LEU A 226 8.31 -1.89 10.51
C LEU A 226 9.78 -2.29 10.76
N PRO A 227 10.40 -3.15 9.92
CA PRO A 227 11.74 -3.67 10.16
C PRO A 227 12.82 -2.61 10.35
N ASP A 228 12.67 -1.45 9.71
CA ASP A 228 13.61 -0.34 9.75
C ASP A 228 13.05 0.91 10.45
N TRP A 229 11.95 0.76 11.23
CA TRP A 229 11.33 1.85 11.98
C TRP A 229 12.36 2.61 12.81
N VAL A 230 13.12 1.92 13.67
CA VAL A 230 14.12 2.55 14.56
C VAL A 230 15.16 3.37 13.80
N ARG A 231 15.56 2.92 12.61
CA ARG A 231 16.62 3.56 11.82
C ARG A 231 16.11 4.72 10.95
N ARG A 232 14.88 4.63 10.47
CA ARG A 232 14.27 5.60 9.51
C ARG A 232 13.06 6.31 10.08
N GLN A 233 12.89 6.31 11.41
CA GLN A 233 11.67 6.76 12.09
C GLN A 233 11.18 8.13 11.61
N PRO A 234 12.01 9.18 11.48
CA PRO A 234 11.53 10.48 11.02
C PRO A 234 10.95 10.44 9.61
N TYR A 235 11.66 9.76 8.70
CA TYR A 235 11.23 9.59 7.31
C TYR A 235 9.95 8.76 7.22
N LEU A 236 9.90 7.60 7.89
CA LEU A 236 8.76 6.70 7.82
C LEU A 236 7.52 7.35 8.45
N ARG A 237 7.67 7.99 9.61
CA ARG A 237 6.59 8.76 10.24
C ARG A 237 5.97 9.74 9.25
N ASP A 238 6.79 10.56 8.60
CA ASP A 238 6.32 11.60 7.70
C ASP A 238 5.77 11.02 6.39
N TRP A 239 6.33 9.91 5.91
CA TRP A 239 5.85 9.24 4.70
C TRP A 239 4.48 8.57 4.89
N TYR A 240 4.27 7.93 6.04
CA TYR A 240 3.03 7.25 6.38
C TYR A 240 1.92 8.21 6.81
N LYS A 241 2.26 9.33 7.46
CA LYS A 241 1.28 10.30 7.95
C LYS A 241 0.35 10.78 6.83
N TYR A 242 -0.94 10.56 7.03
CA TYR A 242 -2.05 10.90 6.12
C TYR A 242 -1.99 10.26 4.74
N ARG A 243 -1.15 9.24 4.54
CA ARG A 243 -1.19 8.45 3.32
C ARG A 243 -2.54 7.75 3.22
N LYS A 244 -3.14 7.76 2.04
CA LYS A 244 -4.42 7.10 1.79
C LYS A 244 -4.22 5.59 1.67
N VAL A 245 -5.11 4.84 2.30
CA VAL A 245 -5.23 3.39 2.17
C VAL A 245 -6.65 3.02 1.80
N LEU A 246 -6.79 2.04 0.92
CA LEU A 246 -8.03 1.34 0.66
C LEU A 246 -8.15 0.20 1.67
N ILE A 247 -9.24 0.19 2.43
CA ILE A 247 -9.59 -0.88 3.36
C ILE A 247 -10.82 -1.59 2.81
N VAL A 248 -10.75 -2.90 2.62
CA VAL A 248 -11.87 -3.71 2.13
C VAL A 248 -12.19 -4.81 3.14
N ASN A 249 -13.44 -4.86 3.59
CA ASN A 249 -13.95 -5.95 4.39
C ASN A 249 -14.12 -7.20 3.53
N THR A 250 -13.39 -8.25 3.87
CA THR A 250 -13.31 -9.48 3.06
C THR A 250 -14.60 -10.30 3.06
N LYS A 251 -15.50 -10.07 4.03
CA LYS A 251 -16.76 -10.83 4.15
C LYS A 251 -17.91 -10.23 3.36
N ASN A 252 -18.01 -8.91 3.33
CA ASN A 252 -19.13 -8.21 2.68
C ASN A 252 -18.68 -7.34 1.50
N GLY A 253 -17.40 -7.10 1.30
CA GLY A 253 -16.88 -6.27 0.21
C GLY A 253 -16.99 -4.77 0.46
N ASN A 254 -17.50 -4.31 1.61
CA ASN A 254 -17.54 -2.87 1.92
C ASN A 254 -16.12 -2.32 1.88
N ALA A 255 -15.94 -1.22 1.15
CA ALA A 255 -14.64 -0.62 0.88
C ALA A 255 -14.64 0.86 1.22
N VAL A 256 -13.59 1.32 1.90
CA VAL A 256 -13.42 2.71 2.36
C VAL A 256 -12.00 3.16 2.09
N VAL A 257 -11.84 4.40 1.65
CA VAL A 257 -10.53 5.06 1.59
C VAL A 257 -10.33 5.85 2.88
N ALA A 258 -9.26 5.54 3.59
CA ALA A 258 -8.94 6.14 4.88
C ALA A 258 -7.53 6.72 4.87
N ALA A 259 -7.26 7.71 5.72
CA ALA A 259 -5.94 8.30 5.91
C ALA A 259 -5.23 7.67 7.10
N ILE A 260 -3.97 7.29 6.97
CA ILE A 260 -3.20 6.78 8.11
C ILE A 260 -2.93 7.91 9.10
N ALA A 261 -3.66 7.96 10.22
CA ALA A 261 -3.57 9.05 11.19
C ALA A 261 -3.01 8.63 12.57
N ASP A 262 -2.68 7.35 12.75
CA ASP A 262 -2.05 6.85 13.96
C ASP A 262 -1.19 5.60 13.69
N SER A 263 -0.37 5.22 14.68
CA SER A 263 0.48 4.03 14.70
C SER A 263 -0.05 3.01 15.72
N GLY A 264 -0.17 1.76 15.30
CA GLY A 264 -0.74 0.68 16.10
C GLY A 264 -1.65 -0.21 15.25
N PRO A 265 -2.55 -1.00 15.85
CA PRO A 265 -2.65 -1.31 17.28
C PRO A 265 -1.44 -2.16 17.75
N ALA A 266 -1.27 -2.32 19.06
CA ALA A 266 -0.18 -3.14 19.59
C ALA A 266 -0.33 -4.62 19.18
N ALA A 267 0.78 -5.31 18.91
CA ALA A 267 0.78 -6.67 18.38
C ALA A 267 0.01 -7.68 19.28
N TRP A 268 0.05 -7.48 20.60
CA TRP A 268 -0.66 -8.34 21.56
C TRP A 268 -2.18 -8.30 21.43
N THR A 269 -2.75 -7.26 20.80
CA THR A 269 -4.20 -7.16 20.55
C THR A 269 -4.69 -8.18 19.51
N GLY A 270 -3.78 -8.80 18.76
CA GLY A 270 -4.10 -9.70 17.66
C GLY A 270 -4.83 -9.00 16.51
N LYS A 271 -4.67 -7.68 16.39
CA LYS A 271 -5.12 -6.83 15.29
C LYS A 271 -3.88 -6.26 14.60
N GLN A 272 -3.95 -6.10 13.28
CA GLN A 272 -2.89 -5.48 12.47
C GLN A 272 -3.25 -4.06 12.03
N PHE A 273 -4.55 -3.77 12.02
CA PHE A 273 -5.10 -2.50 11.61
C PHE A 273 -6.09 -1.99 12.64
N GLY A 274 -6.29 -0.68 12.64
CA GLY A 274 -7.36 0.01 13.34
C GLY A 274 -8.12 0.93 12.38
N GLY A 275 -9.38 1.20 12.67
CA GLY A 275 -10.18 2.18 11.95
C GLY A 275 -10.89 3.11 12.93
N SER A 276 -11.09 4.35 12.52
CA SER A 276 -11.98 5.27 13.23
C SER A 276 -13.36 4.65 13.45
N PRO A 277 -14.15 5.16 14.41
CA PRO A 277 -15.51 4.71 14.61
C PRO A 277 -16.34 4.71 13.30
N GLU A 278 -16.19 5.72 12.44
CA GLU A 278 -16.91 5.81 11.16
C GLU A 278 -16.41 4.80 10.11
N VAL A 279 -15.10 4.54 10.06
CA VAL A 279 -14.54 3.48 9.22
C VAL A 279 -15.15 2.14 9.62
N MET A 280 -15.23 1.85 10.91
CA MET A 280 -15.77 0.58 11.40
C MET A 280 -17.28 0.45 11.21
N GLU A 281 -18.02 1.53 11.46
CA GLU A 281 -19.46 1.61 11.20
C GLU A 281 -19.75 1.34 9.73
N TYR A 282 -19.00 1.95 8.81
CA TYR A 282 -19.20 1.71 7.39
C TYR A 282 -18.81 0.28 6.96
N LEU A 283 -17.70 -0.25 7.49
CA LEU A 283 -17.22 -1.58 7.10
C LEU A 283 -18.12 -2.72 7.56
N GLY A 284 -18.82 -2.60 8.69
CA GLY A 284 -19.66 -3.69 9.21
C GLY A 284 -20.79 -3.31 10.17
N GLY A 285 -21.03 -2.03 10.40
CA GLY A 285 -22.08 -1.49 11.27
C GLY A 285 -21.71 -1.43 12.75
N ALA A 286 -22.64 -0.92 13.56
CA ALA A 286 -22.44 -0.63 15.00
C ALA A 286 -21.88 -1.77 15.86
N ARG A 287 -22.09 -3.03 15.48
CA ARG A 287 -21.59 -4.22 16.20
C ARG A 287 -20.24 -4.72 15.70
N TYR A 288 -19.67 -4.11 14.67
CA TYR A 288 -18.43 -4.54 14.04
C TYR A 288 -17.23 -4.02 14.82
N LYS A 289 -16.73 -4.84 15.76
CA LYS A 289 -15.59 -4.49 16.62
C LYS A 289 -14.27 -5.12 16.20
N LYS A 290 -14.34 -6.18 15.39
CA LYS A 290 -13.19 -6.87 14.79
C LYS A 290 -13.60 -7.62 13.54
N GLY A 291 -12.77 -7.59 12.50
CA GLY A 291 -12.96 -8.47 11.35
C GLY A 291 -11.79 -8.45 10.37
N ALA A 292 -11.85 -9.37 9.41
CA ALA A 292 -10.77 -9.59 8.45
C ALA A 292 -10.88 -8.60 7.29
N VAL A 293 -9.82 -7.83 7.05
CA VAL A 293 -9.74 -6.83 5.99
C VAL A 293 -8.45 -6.96 5.20
N VAL A 294 -8.50 -6.51 3.97
CA VAL A 294 -7.30 -6.21 3.17
C VAL A 294 -7.07 -4.71 3.15
N VAL A 295 -5.81 -4.30 3.28
CA VAL A 295 -5.38 -2.88 3.35
C VAL A 295 -4.24 -2.65 2.37
N PHE A 296 -4.47 -1.75 1.43
CA PHE A 296 -3.53 -1.39 0.35
C PHE A 296 -3.38 0.12 0.30
N PHE A 297 -2.22 0.65 -0.07
CA PHE A 297 -2.06 2.08 -0.32
C PHE A 297 -2.88 2.52 -1.53
N VAL A 298 -3.37 3.75 -1.53
CA VAL A 298 -3.94 4.38 -2.71
C VAL A 298 -2.86 5.21 -3.40
N ASP A 299 -2.58 4.88 -4.66
CA ASP A 299 -1.68 5.63 -5.55
C ASP A 299 -2.42 6.87 -6.10
N ASP A 300 -2.43 7.94 -5.31
CA ASP A 300 -3.16 9.17 -5.59
C ASP A 300 -2.23 10.40 -5.51
N PRO A 301 -1.27 10.54 -6.45
CA PRO A 301 -0.29 11.63 -6.43
C PRO A 301 -0.92 13.02 -6.62
N GLU A 302 -2.10 13.08 -7.23
CA GLU A 302 -2.85 14.32 -7.48
C GLU A 302 -3.92 14.61 -6.41
N ASN A 303 -4.01 13.77 -5.37
CA ASN A 303 -4.96 13.91 -4.27
C ASN A 303 -6.45 13.99 -4.71
N LYS A 304 -6.82 13.23 -5.74
CA LYS A 304 -8.17 13.21 -6.35
C LYS A 304 -9.12 12.17 -5.73
N VAL A 305 -8.60 11.13 -5.10
CA VAL A 305 -9.43 10.08 -4.49
C VAL A 305 -9.96 10.58 -3.14
N PRO A 306 -11.27 10.78 -2.95
CA PRO A 306 -11.79 11.28 -1.68
C PRO A 306 -11.61 10.25 -0.55
N LEU A 307 -11.56 10.74 0.69
CA LEU A 307 -11.70 9.88 1.87
C LEU A 307 -13.16 9.45 2.02
N GLY A 308 -13.36 8.31 2.67
CA GLY A 308 -14.67 7.75 2.97
C GLY A 308 -15.09 6.59 2.08
N PRO A 309 -16.39 6.25 2.09
CA PRO A 309 -16.97 5.14 1.36
C PRO A 309 -16.61 5.14 -0.12
N VAL A 310 -16.19 3.97 -0.63
CA VAL A 310 -16.04 3.77 -2.07
C VAL A 310 -17.33 3.18 -2.61
N GLU A 311 -18.00 3.96 -3.44
CA GLU A 311 -19.30 3.61 -4.01
C GLU A 311 -19.11 3.00 -5.40
N TYR A 312 -18.66 1.75 -5.44
CA TYR A 312 -18.42 1.01 -6.70
C TYR A 312 -19.63 0.15 -7.14
N ASN A 313 -20.69 0.13 -6.33
CA ASN A 313 -21.98 -0.46 -6.68
C ASN A 313 -22.88 0.49 -7.50
N LYS A 314 -22.48 1.76 -7.71
CA LYS A 314 -23.33 2.78 -8.36
C LYS A 314 -23.26 2.78 -9.88
N VAL A 315 -22.85 1.68 -10.51
CA VAL A 315 -22.89 1.50 -11.97
C VAL A 315 -24.25 0.94 -12.40
N ASN A 316 -25.33 1.66 -12.06
CA ASN A 316 -26.67 1.69 -12.68
C ASN A 316 -27.74 2.14 -11.68
N VAL A 317 -27.61 3.36 -11.17
CA VAL A 317 -28.79 4.07 -10.69
C VAL A 317 -29.09 5.14 -11.74
N PRO A 318 -30.12 4.97 -12.59
CA PRO A 318 -30.73 6.10 -13.27
C PRO A 318 -31.04 7.17 -12.22
N LEU A 319 -30.81 8.42 -12.57
CA LEU A 319 -30.95 9.64 -11.76
C LEU A 319 -32.40 9.91 -11.30
N VAL A 320 -33.04 8.94 -10.65
CA VAL A 320 -34.44 8.98 -10.20
C VAL A 320 -34.58 8.25 -8.86
N ALA A 321 -33.84 8.66 -7.84
CA ALA A 321 -34.19 8.42 -6.43
C ALA A 321 -33.27 9.20 -5.47
N LEU A 322 -33.16 10.51 -5.65
CA LEU A 322 -32.81 11.41 -4.54
C LEU A 322 -33.95 12.40 -4.37
N ARG A 323 -35.08 11.89 -3.87
CA ARG A 323 -36.07 12.68 -3.15
C ARG A 323 -36.46 11.91 -1.89
N ASN A 324 -36.22 12.58 -0.76
CA ASN A 324 -36.67 12.29 0.59
C ASN A 324 -35.91 11.20 1.36
N ILE A 325 -34.81 11.59 2.00
CA ILE A 325 -34.57 11.39 3.44
C ILE A 325 -33.99 12.69 3.99
#